data_AF-A0A7V8F3G4-F1
#
_entry.id   AF-A0A7V8F3G4-F1
#
_cell.length_a   1.000
_cell.length_b   1.000
_cell.length_c   1.000
_cell.angle_alpha   90.00
_cell.angle_beta   90.00
_cell.angle_gamma   90.00
#
_symmetry.space_group_name_H-M   'P 1'
#
loop_
_entity.id
_entity.type
_entity.pdbx_description
1 polymer ?
#
loop_
_entity_poly.entity_id
_entity_poly.type
_entity_poly.pdbx_seq_one_letter_code
_entity_poly.pdbx_strand_id
1 'polypeptide(L)'
;MDKPKLLRRVMPLVVLALLSASCATKSPPTVLPSEPARRPALPKEARQPPTPSICLPTCSDGLTFERESWRALLTNGAPPAPPVSAPPTR
;
A
#
# COMPACT_ATOMS: atom_id res chain seq x y z
N MET A 1 35.50 -40.54 -5.60
CA MET A 1 34.59 -39.41 -5.23
C MET A 1 34.55 -39.30 -3.72
N ASP A 2 35.10 -38.20 -3.20
CA ASP A 2 35.28 -37.96 -1.77
C ASP A 2 33.93 -37.74 -1.06
N LYS A 3 33.34 -38.82 -0.55
CA LYS A 3 32.10 -38.84 0.24
C LYS A 3 31.98 -37.74 1.32
N PRO A 4 33.03 -37.36 2.09
CA PRO A 4 32.87 -36.31 3.11
C PRO A 4 32.66 -34.91 2.52
N LYS A 5 33.17 -34.64 1.31
CA LYS A 5 32.99 -33.34 0.62
C LYS A 5 31.57 -33.22 0.05
N LEU A 6 30.99 -34.34 -0.38
CA LEU A 6 29.61 -34.40 -0.87
C LEU A 6 28.61 -34.15 0.26
N LEU A 7 28.79 -34.79 1.42
CA LEU A 7 27.92 -34.57 2.58
C LEU A 7 27.90 -33.11 3.04
N ARG A 8 29.08 -32.48 3.13
CA ARG A 8 29.22 -31.07 3.54
C ARG A 8 28.51 -30.11 2.59
N ARG A 9 28.39 -30.45 1.31
CA ARG A 9 27.76 -29.62 0.28
C ARG A 9 26.24 -29.84 0.18
N VAL A 10 25.77 -31.03 0.52
CA VAL A 10 24.35 -31.41 0.43
C VAL A 10 23.56 -31.04 1.69
N MET A 11 24.19 -31.05 2.86
CA MET A 11 23.57 -30.67 4.14
C MET A 11 22.82 -29.31 4.13
N PRO A 12 23.41 -28.19 3.66
CA PRO A 12 22.69 -26.91 3.64
C PRO A 12 21.49 -26.91 2.67
N LEU A 13 21.55 -27.69 1.58
CA LEU A 13 20.45 -27.81 0.61
C LEU A 13 19.28 -28.61 1.20
N VAL A 14 19.58 -29.66 1.96
CA VAL A 14 18.56 -30.45 2.68
C VAL A 14 17.86 -29.59 3.72
N VAL A 15 18.60 -28.84 4.54
CA VAL A 15 18.02 -27.94 5.53
C VAL A 15 17.10 -26.91 4.85
N LEU A 16 17.55 -26.25 3.77
CA LEU A 16 16.74 -25.29 3.04
C LEU A 16 15.44 -25.90 2.49
N ALA A 17 15.50 -27.12 1.96
CA ALA A 17 14.33 -27.83 1.47
C ALA A 17 13.32 -28.13 2.59
N LEU A 18 13.79 -28.59 3.77
CA LEU A 18 12.92 -28.83 4.92
C LEU A 18 12.24 -27.54 5.42
N LEU A 19 12.94 -26.41 5.44
CA LEU A 19 12.35 -25.13 5.86
C LEU A 19 11.25 -24.67 4.88
N SER A 20 11.46 -24.84 3.57
CA SER A 20 10.50 -24.41 2.55
C SER A 20 9.19 -25.21 2.55
N ALA A 21 9.21 -26.48 2.96
CA ALA A 21 8.01 -27.33 3.00
C ALA A 21 6.98 -26.89 4.06
N SER A 22 7.41 -26.17 5.10
CA SER A 22 6.55 -25.75 6.21
C SER A 22 5.61 -24.58 5.87
N CYS A 23 5.89 -23.81 4.82
CA CYS A 23 5.10 -22.63 4.45
C CYS A 23 4.02 -22.92 3.38
N ALA A 24 4.00 -24.13 2.81
CA ALA A 24 3.05 -24.54 1.78
C ALA A 24 1.79 -25.23 2.34
N THR A 25 1.72 -25.45 3.66
CA THR A 25 0.52 -26.01 4.28
C THR A 25 -0.58 -24.96 4.24
N LYS A 26 -1.47 -25.07 3.26
CA LYS A 26 -2.73 -24.34 3.21
C LYS A 26 -3.49 -24.66 4.49
N SER A 27 -3.46 -23.74 5.44
CA SER A 27 -4.24 -23.84 6.66
C SER A 27 -5.71 -24.05 6.27
N PRO A 28 -6.41 -25.04 6.84
CA PRO A 28 -7.83 -25.20 6.59
C PRO A 28 -8.51 -23.87 6.93
N PRO A 29 -9.48 -23.40 6.12
CA PRO A 29 -10.23 -22.21 6.46
C PRO A 29 -10.85 -22.46 7.83
N THR A 30 -10.46 -21.68 8.83
CA THR A 30 -11.17 -21.61 10.10
C THR A 30 -12.52 -20.99 9.79
N VAL A 31 -13.50 -21.83 9.44
CA VAL A 31 -14.90 -21.42 9.36
C VAL A 31 -15.36 -21.24 10.80
N LEU A 32 -15.07 -20.07 11.36
CA LEU A 32 -15.75 -19.62 12.57
C LEU A 32 -17.23 -19.46 12.23
N PRO A 33 -18.17 -19.94 13.07
CA PRO A 33 -19.58 -19.61 12.90
C PRO A 33 -19.73 -18.10 12.70
N SER A 34 -20.40 -17.70 11.64
CA SER A 34 -20.62 -16.30 11.26
C SER A 34 -21.57 -15.55 12.19
N GLU A 35 -21.88 -16.12 13.35
CA GLU A 35 -22.67 -15.42 14.35
C GLU A 35 -21.81 -14.24 14.84
N PRO A 36 -22.24 -12.99 14.61
CA PRO A 36 -21.50 -11.85 15.12
C PRO A 36 -21.43 -12.03 16.63
N ALA A 37 -20.21 -12.11 17.16
CA ALA A 37 -19.99 -12.24 18.59
C ALA A 37 -20.87 -11.21 19.29
N ARG A 38 -21.89 -11.69 20.02
CA ARG A 38 -22.90 -10.88 20.71
C ARG A 38 -22.24 -10.25 21.95
N ARG A 39 -21.19 -9.45 21.70
CA ARG A 39 -20.42 -8.78 22.72
C ARG A 39 -21.31 -7.70 23.33
N PRO A 40 -21.39 -7.62 24.67
CA PRO A 40 -22.05 -6.52 25.34
C PRO A 40 -21.49 -5.18 24.84
N ALA A 41 -22.35 -4.17 24.78
CA ALA A 41 -21.90 -2.82 24.48
C ALA A 41 -20.87 -2.36 25.53
N LEU A 42 -19.81 -1.69 25.09
CA LEU A 42 -18.81 -1.13 25.99
C LEU A 42 -19.45 -0.12 26.96
N PRO A 43 -19.08 -0.15 28.25
CA PRO A 43 -19.46 0.89 29.20
C PRO A 43 -18.94 2.25 28.72
N LYS A 44 -19.61 3.35 29.09
CA LYS A 44 -19.32 4.69 28.54
C LYS A 44 -17.86 5.10 28.78
N GLU A 45 -17.30 4.67 29.90
CA GLU A 45 -15.95 4.93 30.37
C GLU A 45 -14.89 4.20 29.54
N ALA A 46 -15.26 3.08 28.90
CA ALA A 46 -14.38 2.29 28.04
C ALA A 46 -14.53 2.63 26.55
N ARG A 47 -15.37 3.63 26.21
CA ARG A 47 -15.51 4.10 24.83
C ARG A 47 -14.39 5.08 24.54
N GLN A 48 -13.80 4.93 23.36
CA GLN A 48 -12.93 5.98 22.83
C GLN A 48 -13.77 7.22 22.51
N PRO A 49 -13.19 8.43 22.64
CA PRO A 49 -13.84 9.64 22.16
C PRO A 49 -14.10 9.53 20.66
N PRO A 50 -15.09 10.26 20.13
CA PRO A 50 -15.33 10.29 18.69
C PRO A 50 -14.06 10.74 17.96
N THR A 51 -13.80 10.13 16.80
CA THR A 51 -12.68 10.51 15.95
C THR A 51 -12.77 12.00 15.63
N PRO A 52 -11.71 12.79 15.89
CA PRO A 52 -11.73 14.21 15.58
C PRO A 52 -11.86 14.41 14.07
N SER A 53 -12.58 15.46 13.66
CA SER A 53 -12.89 15.73 12.24
C SER A 53 -11.65 15.87 11.35
N ILE A 54 -10.52 16.32 11.91
CA ILE A 54 -9.24 16.41 11.21
C ILE A 54 -8.67 15.05 10.77
N CYS A 55 -9.04 13.97 11.46
CA CYS A 55 -8.61 12.61 11.14
C CYS A 55 -9.58 11.93 10.15
N LEU A 56 -10.64 12.60 9.72
CA LEU A 56 -11.54 12.09 8.70
C LEU A 56 -10.90 12.26 7.32
N PRO A 57 -11.15 11.31 6.39
CA PRO A 57 -10.61 11.37 5.02
C PRO A 57 -11.06 12.64 4.26
N THR A 58 -12.14 13.29 4.70
CA THR A 58 -12.63 14.56 4.15
C THR A 58 -11.58 15.68 4.20
N CYS A 59 -10.67 15.66 5.18
CA CYS A 59 -9.57 16.62 5.26
C CYS A 59 -8.58 16.43 4.09
N SER A 60 -8.20 15.18 3.81
CA SER A 60 -7.31 14.84 2.70
C SER A 60 -7.97 14.97 1.33
N ASP A 61 -9.30 14.80 1.25
CA ASP A 61 -10.06 14.93 0.01
C ASP A 61 -10.03 16.38 -0.51
N GLY A 62 -10.23 17.36 0.38
CA GLY A 62 -10.14 18.79 0.03
C GLY A 62 -8.75 19.18 -0.50
N LEU A 63 -7.70 18.76 0.20
CA LEU A 63 -6.31 19.00 -0.23
C LEU A 63 -5.98 18.32 -1.57
N THR A 64 -6.53 17.13 -1.80
CA THR A 64 -6.39 16.38 -3.05
C THR A 64 -7.03 17.12 -4.21
N PHE A 65 -8.26 17.61 -4.02
CA PHE A 65 -8.99 18.39 -5.01
C PHE A 65 -8.25 19.68 -5.40
N GLU A 66 -7.78 20.45 -4.41
CA GLU A 66 -7.03 21.69 -4.67
C GLU A 66 -5.75 21.41 -5.46
N ARG A 67 -4.97 20.41 -5.05
CA ARG A 67 -3.74 19.99 -5.75
C ARG A 67 -4.02 19.64 -7.22
N GLU A 68 -5.11 18.95 -7.51
CA GLU A 68 -5.49 18.58 -8.88
C GLU A 68 -5.94 19.79 -9.71
N SER A 69 -6.68 20.71 -9.12
CA SER A 69 -7.06 21.97 -9.74
C SER A 69 -5.84 22.80 -10.15
N TRP A 70 -4.88 22.97 -9.22
CA TRP A 70 -3.63 23.68 -9.49
C TRP A 70 -2.80 23.01 -10.58
N ARG A 71 -2.69 21.68 -10.55
CA ARG A 71 -1.98 20.95 -11.60
C ARG A 71 -2.60 21.19 -12.96
N ALA A 72 -3.92 21.06 -13.07
CA ALA A 72 -4.63 21.26 -14.33
C ALA A 72 -4.46 22.68 -14.88
N LEU A 73 -4.51 23.70 -14.01
CA LEU A 73 -4.28 25.09 -14.41
C LEU A 73 -2.89 25.28 -15.02
N LEU A 74 -1.87 24.72 -14.38
CA LEU A 74 -0.48 24.86 -14.82
C LEU A 74 -0.15 24.02 -16.06
N THR A 75 -0.77 22.85 -16.23
CA THR A 75 -0.53 21.99 -17.40
C THR A 75 -1.32 22.42 -18.63
N ASN A 76 -2.48 23.05 -18.45
CA ASN A 76 -3.36 23.44 -19.55
C ASN A 76 -3.29 24.94 -19.88
N GLY A 77 -2.61 25.74 -19.06
CA GLY A 77 -2.58 27.21 -19.16
C GLY A 77 -1.33 27.76 -19.84
N ALA A 78 -1.35 27.79 -21.17
CA ALA A 78 -0.89 28.88 -22.05
C ALA A 78 -0.74 28.32 -23.47
N PRO A 79 -1.48 28.85 -24.48
CA PRO A 79 -1.15 28.59 -25.87
C PRO A 79 0.32 28.97 -26.13
N PRO A 80 1.07 28.19 -26.94
CA PRO A 80 2.42 28.59 -27.32
C PRO A 80 2.36 29.99 -27.94
N ALA A 81 3.25 30.88 -27.49
CA ALA A 81 3.38 32.21 -28.06
C ALA A 81 3.55 32.09 -29.59
N PRO A 82 2.87 32.92 -30.40
CA PRO A 82 3.02 32.87 -31.84
C PRO A 82 4.50 33.05 -32.21
N PRO A 83 4.99 32.36 -33.26
CA PRO A 83 6.38 32.49 -33.69
C PRO A 83 6.66 33.95 -34.06
N VAL A 84 7.66 34.56 -33.41
CA VAL A 84 8.22 35.85 -33.81
C VAL A 84 9.00 35.64 -35.10
N SER A 85 8.29 35.63 -36.22
CA SER A 85 8.85 35.73 -37.56
C SER A 85 8.58 37.13 -38.09
N ALA A 86 9.39 38.10 -37.67
CA ALA A 86 9.50 39.39 -38.34
C ALA A 86 10.98 39.66 -38.62
N PRO A 87 11.40 39.80 -39.89
CA PRO A 87 12.74 40.27 -40.22
C PRO A 87 12.89 41.73 -39.79
N PRO A 88 14.02 42.14 -39.18
CA PRO A 88 14.30 43.56 -38.98
C PRO A 88 14.44 44.23 -40.35
N THR A 89 13.56 45.19 -40.64
CA THR A 89 13.68 46.06 -41.80
C THR A 89 14.87 46.98 -41.58
N ARG A 90 15.84 46.96 -42.50
CA ARG A 90 16.99 47.86 -42.55
C ARG A 90 16.80 48.85 -43.70
#